data_AF-A0A3C1I1E7-F1
#
_entry.id   AF-A0A3C1I1E7-F1
#
_cell.length_a   1.000
_cell.length_b   1.000
_cell.length_c   1.000
_cell.angle_alpha   90.00
_cell.angle_beta   90.00
_cell.angle_gamma   90.00
#
_symmetry.space_group_name_H-M   'P 1'
#
loop_
_entity.id
_entity.type
_entity.pdbx_description
1 polymer ?
#
loop_
_entity_poly.entity_id
_entity_poly.type
_entity_poly.pdbx_seq_one_letter_code
_entity_poly.pdbx_strand_id
1 'polypeptide(L)'
;MKKKVLLITFVTILIVLATGGTIAYFSKEFSSDNNKITAATFDVDVVNSNGTTIGDEEISLNQKLFPGMETIELYNFRINKNNTEVPVKYFVKVTPSGELFPADNSSPVVITLQQEVNGKWESVGLHTEFKPKKNIEKFRILVDWPHSDNDIDFQSLLGNIKLVVNATQVDDEDGGQNPDPEGPPYFTGEVKFKATPNGSTRTTSNKEVNFYLDKNGNKIIEINMGDGKGEFEDKVGNLRIVESVEGNVHWYRVYSDNEYYASDSQLWRSNTVDTSVNGVIKFNKTLGPFLSIESKQLYNWFNSN
;
A
#
# COMPACT_ATOMS: atom_id res chain seq x y z
N MET A 1 42.48 6.97 76.33
CA MET A 1 41.30 7.00 75.43
C MET A 1 41.62 7.35 73.97
N LYS A 2 42.68 8.14 73.67
CA LYS A 2 43.02 8.60 72.30
C LYS A 2 43.33 7.50 71.26
N LYS A 3 43.87 6.35 71.67
CA LYS A 3 44.19 5.23 70.73
C LYS A 3 42.96 4.41 70.29
N LYS A 4 41.88 4.39 71.08
CA LYS A 4 40.64 3.66 70.74
C LYS A 4 39.76 4.45 69.78
N VAL A 5 39.77 5.78 69.88
CA VAL A 5 39.05 6.68 68.96
C VAL A 5 39.67 6.62 67.55
N LEU A 6 41.00 6.60 67.45
CA LEU A 6 41.69 6.51 66.16
C LEU A 6 41.37 5.20 65.41
N LEU A 7 41.29 4.07 66.12
CA LEU A 7 40.98 2.78 65.53
C LEU A 7 39.52 2.72 65.03
N ILE A 8 38.58 3.29 65.78
CA ILE A 8 37.17 3.33 65.40
C ILE A 8 37.00 4.20 64.14
N THR A 9 37.64 5.37 64.09
CA THR A 9 37.59 6.23 62.89
C THR A 9 38.20 5.56 61.67
N PHE A 10 39.29 4.79 61.83
CA PHE A 10 39.92 4.08 60.73
C PHE A 10 39.05 2.93 60.19
N VAL A 11 38.36 2.20 61.08
CA VAL A 11 37.41 1.15 60.69
C VAL A 11 36.16 1.73 60.01
N THR A 12 35.65 2.87 60.47
CA THR A 12 34.50 3.54 59.82
C THR A 12 34.86 4.07 58.42
N ILE A 13 36.07 4.60 58.22
CA ILE A 13 36.55 5.01 56.89
C ILE A 13 36.72 3.81 55.95
N LEU A 14 37.22 2.67 56.44
CA LEU A 14 37.33 1.44 55.65
C LEU A 14 35.97 0.89 55.21
N ILE A 15 34.93 1.01 56.05
CA ILE A 15 33.56 0.59 55.71
C ILE A 15 32.93 1.51 54.66
N VAL A 16 33.19 2.83 54.71
CA VAL A 16 32.71 3.79 53.70
C VAL A 16 33.42 3.60 52.35
N LEU A 17 34.68 3.18 52.34
CA LEU A 17 35.40 2.83 51.11
C LEU A 17 34.97 1.47 50.52
N ALA A 18 34.46 0.55 51.33
CA ALA A 18 33.97 -0.76 50.88
C ALA A 18 32.54 -0.72 50.31
N THR A 19 31.70 0.26 50.70
CA THR A 19 30.34 0.46 50.16
C THR A 19 30.27 1.45 49.01
N GLY A 20 31.38 2.13 48.69
CA GLY A 20 31.60 2.82 47.41
C GLY A 20 31.78 1.81 46.29
N GLY A 21 30.72 1.02 46.02
CA GLY A 21 30.66 0.08 44.93
C GLY A 21 31.14 0.76 43.66
N THR A 22 32.08 0.08 42.99
CA THR A 22 32.49 0.39 41.63
C THR A 22 31.26 0.52 40.75
N ILE A 23 30.78 1.75 40.53
CA ILE A 23 29.90 2.04 39.42
C ILE A 23 30.84 2.03 38.21
N ALA A 24 31.06 0.85 37.65
CA ALA A 24 31.65 0.76 36.32
C ALA A 24 30.64 1.40 35.36
N TYR A 25 30.82 2.68 35.09
CA TYR A 25 30.18 3.35 33.97
C TYR A 25 30.73 2.70 32.70
N PHE A 26 30.08 1.64 32.24
CA PHE A 26 30.30 1.10 30.91
C PHE A 26 29.70 2.09 29.92
N SER A 27 30.46 3.14 29.60
CA SER A 27 30.23 3.93 28.39
C SER A 27 30.78 3.13 27.21
N LYS A 28 29.89 2.66 26.34
CA LYS A 28 30.26 2.08 25.05
C LYS A 28 30.00 3.13 23.99
N GLU A 29 31.04 3.87 23.62
CA GLU A 29 31.01 4.72 22.43
C GLU A 29 31.05 3.84 21.18
N PHE A 30 30.09 4.05 20.28
CA PHE A 30 30.12 3.56 18.91
C PHE A 30 30.43 4.75 18.01
N SER A 31 31.64 4.81 17.45
CA SER A 31 31.92 5.64 16.28
C SER A 31 31.78 4.77 15.04
N SER A 32 31.02 5.26 14.06
CA SER A 32 31.03 4.70 12.71
C SER A 32 31.58 5.77 11.78
N ASP A 33 32.89 5.76 11.56
CA ASP A 33 33.55 6.54 10.53
C ASP A 33 33.59 5.70 9.24
N ASN A 34 33.11 6.27 8.13
CA ASN A 34 32.75 5.64 6.83
C ASN A 34 31.29 5.20 6.62
N ASN A 35 30.31 5.84 7.26
CA ASN A 35 28.93 5.74 6.77
C ASN A 35 28.81 6.45 5.42
N LYS A 36 28.94 5.72 4.31
CA LYS A 36 28.50 6.20 2.99
C LYS A 36 26.99 5.98 2.90
N ILE A 37 26.24 7.05 3.07
CA ILE A 37 24.80 7.07 2.79
C ILE A 37 24.66 7.36 1.30
N THR A 38 24.26 6.35 0.52
CA THR A 38 23.94 6.52 -0.90
C THR A 38 22.44 6.77 -1.03
N ALA A 39 22.05 7.80 -1.77
CA ALA A 39 20.65 8.01 -2.11
C ALA A 39 20.14 6.85 -2.96
N ALA A 40 18.86 6.50 -2.84
CA ALA A 40 18.27 5.45 -3.65
C ALA A 40 18.34 5.83 -5.15
N THR A 41 18.59 4.84 -6.00
CA THR A 41 18.69 5.06 -7.44
C THR A 41 17.29 5.17 -8.05
N PHE A 42 17.07 6.18 -8.90
CA PHE A 42 15.87 6.35 -9.72
C PHE A 42 16.30 6.51 -11.18
N ASP A 43 16.01 5.49 -11.97
CA ASP A 43 16.49 5.29 -13.34
C ASP A 43 15.41 4.50 -14.11
N VAL A 44 14.58 5.24 -14.85
CA VAL A 44 13.49 4.68 -15.66
C VAL A 44 13.65 5.18 -17.08
N ASP A 45 13.77 4.24 -18.01
CA ASP A 45 13.92 4.53 -19.44
C ASP A 45 12.71 4.03 -20.23
N VAL A 46 12.34 4.78 -21.26
CA VAL A 46 11.34 4.37 -22.24
C VAL A 46 12.03 4.12 -23.57
N VAL A 47 11.91 2.90 -24.10
CA VAL A 47 12.63 2.47 -25.31
C VAL A 47 11.69 1.85 -26.35
N ASN A 48 12.06 1.95 -27.63
CA ASN A 48 11.35 1.31 -28.73
C ASN A 48 11.67 -0.20 -28.84
N SER A 49 11.08 -0.89 -29.83
CA SER A 49 11.37 -2.31 -30.15
C SER A 49 12.86 -2.65 -30.25
N ASN A 50 13.67 -1.71 -30.75
CA ASN A 50 15.10 -1.85 -30.97
C ASN A 50 15.94 -1.51 -29.73
N GLY A 51 15.30 -1.12 -28.61
CA GLY A 51 15.98 -0.75 -27.38
C GLY A 51 16.60 0.64 -27.38
N THR A 52 16.25 1.49 -28.34
CA THR A 52 16.69 2.90 -28.37
C THR A 52 15.74 3.76 -27.55
N THR A 53 16.29 4.66 -26.72
CA THR A 53 15.50 5.62 -25.92
C THR A 53 14.63 6.49 -26.81
N ILE A 54 13.37 6.65 -26.42
CA ILE A 54 12.38 7.46 -27.13
C ILE A 54 12.45 8.90 -26.60
N GLY A 55 12.65 9.88 -27.48
CA GLY A 55 12.63 11.30 -27.15
C GLY A 55 11.24 11.94 -27.32
N ASP A 56 11.15 13.28 -27.25
CA ASP A 56 9.91 14.08 -27.33
C ASP A 56 9.24 14.13 -28.73
N GLU A 57 9.37 13.07 -29.52
CA GLU A 57 8.88 13.02 -30.90
C GLU A 57 7.38 12.63 -30.97
N GLU A 58 6.62 13.31 -31.82
CA GLU A 58 5.22 12.96 -32.10
C GLU A 58 5.15 11.80 -33.11
N ILE A 59 4.27 10.83 -32.88
CA ILE A 59 4.06 9.71 -33.81
C ILE A 59 3.13 10.18 -34.93
N SER A 60 3.68 10.39 -36.12
CA SER A 60 2.89 10.68 -37.32
C SER A 60 2.34 9.39 -37.95
N LEU A 61 1.05 9.39 -38.26
CA LEU A 61 0.38 8.32 -39.01
C LEU A 61 0.75 8.41 -40.50
N ASN A 62 1.94 7.93 -40.87
CA ASN A 62 2.37 7.90 -42.28
C ASN A 62 1.81 6.69 -43.05
N GLN A 63 1.04 5.82 -42.39
CA GLN A 63 0.41 4.66 -43.01
C GLN A 63 -0.95 5.06 -43.59
N LYS A 64 -1.25 4.52 -44.78
CA LYS A 64 -2.57 4.67 -45.39
C LYS A 64 -3.55 3.81 -44.62
N LEU A 65 -4.43 4.45 -43.86
CA LEU A 65 -5.56 3.80 -43.23
C LEU A 65 -6.75 3.80 -44.22
N PHE A 66 -7.54 2.73 -44.21
CA PHE A 66 -8.74 2.62 -45.03
C PHE A 66 -9.78 1.75 -44.33
N PRO A 67 -11.08 1.98 -44.58
CA PRO A 67 -12.14 1.21 -43.95
C PRO A 67 -12.03 -0.30 -44.21
N GLY A 68 -12.27 -1.09 -43.17
CA GLY A 68 -12.21 -2.55 -43.20
C GLY A 68 -10.80 -3.12 -43.26
N MET A 69 -9.77 -2.31 -43.02
CA MET A 69 -8.39 -2.81 -42.92
C MET A 69 -8.22 -3.76 -41.73
N GLU A 70 -7.23 -4.65 -41.81
CA GLU A 70 -6.80 -5.38 -40.62
C GLU A 70 -6.19 -4.42 -39.61
N THR A 71 -6.43 -4.69 -38.32
CA THR A 71 -5.83 -3.91 -37.23
C THR A 71 -4.31 -3.94 -37.33
N ILE A 72 -3.70 -2.75 -37.35
CA ILE A 72 -2.25 -2.60 -37.44
C ILE A 72 -1.64 -2.29 -36.07
N GLU A 73 -0.45 -2.85 -35.82
CA GLU A 73 0.40 -2.38 -34.73
C GLU A 73 1.18 -1.15 -35.21
N LEU A 74 0.75 0.02 -34.75
CA LEU A 74 1.36 1.28 -35.16
C LEU A 74 2.69 1.53 -34.45
N TYR A 75 2.72 1.23 -33.15
CA TYR A 75 3.87 1.54 -32.32
C TYR A 75 3.96 0.56 -31.14
N ASN A 76 5.18 0.20 -30.75
CA ASN A 76 5.42 -0.57 -29.54
C ASN A 76 6.59 0.05 -28.76
N PHE A 77 6.50 -0.04 -27.43
CA PHE A 77 7.50 0.52 -26.54
C PHE A 77 7.57 -0.27 -25.23
N ARG A 78 8.65 -0.05 -24.49
CA ARG A 78 8.88 -0.68 -23.19
C ARG A 78 9.29 0.38 -22.19
N ILE A 79 8.79 0.23 -20.97
CA ILE A 79 9.23 1.02 -19.81
C ILE A 79 10.13 0.12 -18.98
N ASN A 80 11.41 0.46 -18.89
CA ASN A 80 12.43 -0.29 -18.17
C ASN A 80 12.68 0.38 -16.82
N LYS A 81 12.44 -0.36 -15.74
CA LYS A 81 12.86 0.00 -14.39
C LYS A 81 14.32 -0.44 -14.20
N ASN A 82 15.26 0.39 -14.60
CA ASN A 82 16.69 0.10 -14.51
C ASN A 82 17.20 0.47 -13.12
N ASN A 83 17.80 -0.45 -12.38
CA ASN A 83 18.48 -0.17 -11.09
C ASN A 83 17.66 0.65 -10.06
N THR A 84 16.34 0.80 -10.24
CA THR A 84 15.52 1.70 -9.42
C THR A 84 15.06 0.94 -8.19
N GLU A 85 15.52 1.40 -7.03
CA GLU A 85 15.27 0.73 -5.74
C GLU A 85 14.01 1.26 -5.04
N VAL A 86 13.51 2.42 -5.46
CA VAL A 86 12.32 3.05 -4.90
C VAL A 86 11.03 2.62 -5.61
N PRO A 87 9.86 2.72 -4.95
CA PRO A 87 8.56 2.59 -5.59
C PRO A 87 8.34 3.69 -6.62
N VAL A 88 7.70 3.31 -7.71
CA VAL A 88 7.40 4.23 -8.82
C VAL A 88 5.98 4.00 -9.30
N LYS A 89 5.35 5.06 -9.77
CA LYS A 89 4.06 5.03 -10.44
C LYS A 89 4.27 5.50 -11.88
N TYR A 90 3.73 4.74 -12.81
CA TYR A 90 3.79 5.05 -14.24
C TYR A 90 2.47 5.63 -14.69
N PHE A 91 2.59 6.66 -15.50
CA PHE A 91 1.49 7.31 -16.18
C PHE A 91 1.72 7.21 -17.68
N VAL A 92 0.81 6.54 -18.39
CA VAL A 92 0.86 6.38 -19.84
C VAL A 92 -0.38 7.03 -20.43
N LYS A 93 -0.17 7.99 -21.32
CA LYS A 93 -1.23 8.71 -22.03
C LYS A 93 -1.00 8.70 -23.52
N VAL A 94 -2.00 8.22 -24.26
CA VAL A 94 -2.09 8.28 -25.72
C VAL A 94 -3.19 9.27 -26.07
N THR A 95 -2.87 10.31 -26.83
CA THR A 95 -3.81 11.35 -27.24
C THR A 95 -3.87 11.45 -28.76
N PRO A 96 -4.92 10.91 -29.39
CA PRO A 96 -5.22 11.17 -30.80
C PRO A 96 -5.61 12.65 -31.00
N SER A 97 -5.25 13.23 -32.13
CA SER A 97 -5.56 14.63 -32.48
C SER A 97 -5.51 14.87 -33.99
N GLY A 98 -6.04 16.00 -34.46
CA GLY A 98 -6.11 16.33 -35.87
C GLY A 98 -7.50 16.08 -36.45
N GLU A 99 -7.67 16.36 -37.75
CA GLU A 99 -8.97 16.27 -38.43
C GLU A 99 -9.50 14.84 -38.46
N LEU A 100 -8.61 13.84 -38.47
CA LEU A 100 -9.00 12.42 -38.39
C LEU A 100 -9.56 12.05 -37.00
N PHE A 101 -9.27 12.82 -35.94
CA PHE A 101 -9.69 12.54 -34.57
C PHE A 101 -10.39 13.77 -33.94
N PRO A 102 -11.61 14.11 -34.38
CA PRO A 102 -12.37 15.23 -33.86
C PRO A 102 -12.78 15.01 -32.39
N ALA A 103 -12.93 16.11 -31.65
CA ALA A 103 -13.21 16.11 -30.22
C ALA A 103 -14.59 15.51 -29.84
N ASP A 104 -15.49 15.36 -30.81
CA ASP A 104 -16.80 14.74 -30.63
C ASP A 104 -16.76 13.20 -30.74
N ASN A 105 -15.57 12.62 -30.93
CA ASN A 105 -15.35 11.18 -31.12
C ASN A 105 -16.12 10.58 -32.31
N SER A 106 -16.41 11.37 -33.34
CA SER A 106 -17.09 10.89 -34.55
C SER A 106 -16.18 10.11 -35.51
N SER A 107 -14.87 10.03 -35.24
CA SER A 107 -13.93 9.28 -36.07
C SER A 107 -14.29 7.79 -36.11
N PRO A 108 -14.31 7.17 -37.31
CA PRO A 108 -14.40 5.73 -37.42
C PRO A 108 -13.07 5.02 -37.09
N VAL A 109 -11.96 5.76 -36.96
CA VAL A 109 -10.65 5.20 -36.62
C VAL A 109 -10.52 5.01 -35.12
N VAL A 110 -10.27 3.77 -34.70
CA VAL A 110 -10.15 3.37 -33.30
C VAL A 110 -8.67 3.22 -32.93
N ILE A 111 -8.26 3.90 -31.87
CA ILE A 111 -6.94 3.76 -31.26
C ILE A 111 -7.07 2.92 -29.99
N THR A 112 -6.27 1.85 -29.90
CA THR A 112 -6.24 0.98 -28.72
C THR A 112 -4.83 0.94 -28.13
N LEU A 113 -4.71 1.19 -26.82
CA LEU A 113 -3.48 0.93 -26.07
C LEU A 113 -3.59 -0.45 -25.41
N GLN A 114 -2.56 -1.28 -25.55
CA GLN A 114 -2.49 -2.58 -24.90
C GLN A 114 -1.21 -2.72 -24.06
N GLN A 115 -1.32 -3.43 -22.94
CA GLN A 115 -0.22 -3.82 -22.07
C GLN A 115 -0.03 -5.35 -22.12
N GLU A 116 1.22 -5.83 -22.08
CA GLU A 116 1.48 -7.26 -21.94
C GLU A 116 1.43 -7.70 -20.46
N VAL A 117 0.33 -8.38 -20.09
CA VAL A 117 0.12 -8.94 -18.75
C VAL A 117 0.17 -10.47 -18.86
N ASN A 118 1.06 -11.10 -18.09
CA ASN A 118 1.22 -12.57 -18.07
C ASN A 118 1.34 -13.25 -19.45
N GLY A 119 2.01 -12.59 -20.41
CA GLY A 119 2.22 -13.10 -21.77
C GLY A 119 1.00 -12.95 -22.69
N LYS A 120 -0.02 -12.19 -22.27
CA LYS A 120 -1.20 -11.84 -23.07
C LYS A 120 -1.28 -10.33 -23.20
N TRP A 121 -1.74 -9.87 -24.36
CA TRP A 121 -2.03 -8.45 -24.59
C TRP A 121 -3.43 -8.13 -24.10
N GLU A 122 -3.52 -7.20 -23.15
CA GLU A 122 -4.79 -6.73 -22.58
C GLU A 122 -4.98 -5.26 -22.93
N SER A 123 -6.19 -4.89 -23.35
CA SER A 123 -6.53 -3.49 -23.62
C SER A 123 -6.60 -2.70 -22.32
N VAL A 124 -5.95 -1.54 -22.32
CA VAL A 124 -5.96 -0.59 -21.21
C VAL A 124 -6.52 0.74 -21.71
N GLY A 125 -6.96 1.60 -20.77
CA GLY A 125 -7.41 2.94 -21.13
C GLY A 125 -6.30 3.74 -21.81
N LEU A 126 -6.67 4.61 -22.76
CA LEU A 126 -5.74 5.55 -23.41
C LEU A 126 -5.09 6.54 -22.43
N HIS A 127 -5.62 6.60 -21.20
CA HIS A 127 -5.07 7.29 -20.06
C HIS A 127 -5.05 6.29 -18.91
N THR A 128 -3.86 5.78 -18.59
CA THR A 128 -3.71 4.76 -17.54
C THR A 128 -2.58 5.15 -16.59
N GLU A 129 -2.81 4.88 -15.31
CA GLU A 129 -1.87 5.10 -14.25
C GLU A 129 -1.80 3.83 -13.40
N PHE A 130 -0.59 3.33 -13.16
CA PHE A 130 -0.40 2.06 -12.47
C PHE A 130 0.98 1.97 -11.83
N LYS A 131 1.12 1.09 -10.84
CA LYS A 131 2.41 0.72 -10.26
C LYS A 131 2.95 -0.50 -11.02
N PRO A 132 4.22 -0.49 -11.47
CA PRO A 132 4.76 -1.58 -12.27
C PRO A 132 4.83 -2.87 -11.46
N LYS A 133 4.44 -3.98 -12.09
CA LYS A 133 4.50 -5.32 -11.48
C LYS A 133 5.78 -6.04 -11.88
N LYS A 134 6.45 -5.58 -12.94
CA LYS A 134 7.68 -6.16 -13.49
C LYS A 134 8.72 -5.07 -13.72
N ASN A 135 9.98 -5.49 -13.84
CA ASN A 135 11.07 -4.57 -14.21
C ASN A 135 10.93 -4.04 -15.64
N ILE A 136 10.21 -4.75 -16.50
CA ILE A 136 9.96 -4.34 -17.88
C ILE A 136 8.46 -4.45 -18.12
N GLU A 137 7.84 -3.31 -18.39
CA GLU A 137 6.45 -3.21 -18.82
C GLU A 137 6.42 -2.94 -20.31
N LYS A 138 5.64 -3.72 -21.08
CA LYS A 138 5.57 -3.63 -22.54
C LYS A 138 4.21 -3.15 -22.98
N PHE A 139 4.23 -2.24 -23.94
CA PHE A 139 3.04 -1.61 -24.50
C PHE A 139 3.06 -1.64 -26.02
N ARG A 140 1.86 -1.64 -26.59
CA ARG A 140 1.65 -1.39 -28.02
C ARG A 140 0.41 -0.55 -28.26
N ILE A 141 0.47 0.26 -29.31
CA ILE A 141 -0.63 1.08 -29.81
C ILE A 141 -1.10 0.43 -31.11
N LEU A 142 -2.37 0.08 -31.14
CA LEU A 142 -3.04 -0.46 -32.32
C LEU A 142 -3.93 0.61 -32.93
N VAL A 143 -4.05 0.56 -34.25
CA VAL A 143 -4.98 1.38 -35.03
C VAL A 143 -5.88 0.43 -35.82
N ASP A 144 -7.18 0.70 -35.76
CA ASP A 144 -8.19 -0.03 -36.50
C ASP A 144 -9.12 0.96 -37.21
N TRP A 145 -9.59 0.63 -38.41
CA TRP A 145 -10.63 1.40 -39.10
C TRP A 145 -11.73 0.45 -39.55
N PRO A 146 -12.68 0.10 -38.66
CA PRO A 146 -13.85 -0.71 -39.04
C PRO A 146 -14.73 0.03 -40.04
N HIS A 147 -15.47 -0.72 -40.87
CA HIS A 147 -16.47 -0.12 -41.75
C HIS A 147 -17.53 0.65 -40.95
N SER A 148 -17.88 1.83 -41.44
CA SER A 148 -18.87 2.71 -40.81
C SER A 148 -19.66 3.51 -41.86
N ASP A 149 -20.81 4.05 -41.47
CA ASP A 149 -21.66 4.83 -42.37
C ASP A 149 -21.05 6.19 -42.75
N ASN A 150 -20.07 6.68 -41.98
CA ASN A 150 -19.42 7.98 -42.18
C ASN A 150 -17.96 7.88 -42.68
N ASP A 151 -17.53 6.69 -43.15
CA ASP A 151 -16.16 6.46 -43.66
C ASP A 151 -15.70 7.50 -44.70
N ILE A 152 -16.60 7.92 -45.59
CA ILE A 152 -16.31 8.87 -46.67
C ILE A 152 -15.93 10.26 -46.14
N ASP A 153 -16.49 10.67 -45.00
CA ASP A 153 -16.29 11.99 -44.42
C ASP A 153 -14.86 12.16 -43.85
N PHE A 154 -14.20 11.02 -43.56
CA PHE A 154 -12.84 10.97 -43.00
C PHE A 154 -11.77 10.67 -44.04
N GLN A 155 -12.15 10.56 -45.32
CA GLN A 155 -11.20 10.30 -46.41
C GLN A 155 -10.17 11.42 -46.52
N SER A 156 -8.89 11.05 -46.57
CA SER A 156 -7.73 11.96 -46.69
C SER A 156 -7.51 12.90 -45.51
N LEU A 157 -8.30 12.81 -44.43
CA LEU A 157 -8.03 13.55 -43.20
C LEU A 157 -6.78 12.99 -42.52
N LEU A 158 -6.03 13.88 -41.90
CA LEU A 158 -4.79 13.53 -41.19
C LEU A 158 -5.01 13.53 -39.69
N GLY A 159 -4.32 12.61 -39.02
CA GLY A 159 -4.31 12.48 -37.57
C GLY A 159 -2.90 12.33 -37.02
N ASN A 160 -2.72 12.80 -35.80
CA ASN A 160 -1.48 12.69 -35.03
C ASN A 160 -1.76 11.95 -33.72
N ILE A 161 -0.78 11.20 -33.23
CA ILE A 161 -0.88 10.51 -31.94
C ILE A 161 0.27 10.97 -31.06
N LYS A 162 -0.09 11.53 -29.90
CA LYS A 162 0.87 11.91 -28.86
C LYS A 162 0.93 10.84 -27.78
N LEU A 163 2.12 10.29 -27.54
CA LEU A 163 2.40 9.40 -26.42
C LEU A 163 3.14 10.20 -25.33
N VAL A 164 2.65 10.13 -24.10
CA VAL A 164 3.33 10.67 -22.92
C VAL A 164 3.50 9.52 -21.93
N VAL A 165 4.73 9.32 -21.48
CA VAL A 165 5.06 8.36 -20.43
C VAL A 165 5.80 9.10 -19.34
N ASN A 166 5.20 9.18 -18.15
CA ASN A 166 5.82 9.78 -16.98
C ASN A 166 6.02 8.71 -15.90
N ALA A 167 7.21 8.70 -15.31
CA ALA A 167 7.50 7.92 -14.12
C ALA A 167 7.68 8.89 -12.94
N THR A 168 6.92 8.66 -11.87
CA THR A 168 7.03 9.46 -10.64
C THR A 168 7.41 8.54 -9.50
N GLN A 169 8.42 8.91 -8.73
CA GLN A 169 8.67 8.24 -7.46
C GLN A 169 7.46 8.49 -6.55
N VAL A 170 6.96 7.42 -5.93
CA VAL A 170 5.91 7.51 -4.93
C VAL A 170 6.47 7.02 -3.61
N ASP A 171 5.92 7.52 -2.51
CA ASP A 171 6.30 7.01 -1.20
C ASP A 171 6.01 5.51 -1.12
N ASP A 172 6.81 4.81 -0.32
CA ASP A 172 6.62 3.42 0.09
C ASP A 172 5.35 3.24 0.96
N GLU A 173 4.29 4.01 0.68
CA GLU A 173 2.92 3.67 1.07
C GLU A 173 2.49 2.33 0.43
N ASP A 174 3.28 1.80 -0.52
CA ASP A 174 3.19 0.45 -1.08
C ASP A 174 4.21 -0.56 -0.53
N GLY A 175 4.89 -0.20 0.56
CA GLY A 175 5.70 -1.09 1.37
C GLY A 175 4.84 -2.04 2.20
N GLY A 176 4.01 -2.89 1.57
CA GLY A 176 3.43 -4.07 2.22
C GLY A 176 2.33 -3.84 3.27
N GLN A 177 1.56 -2.76 3.18
CA GLN A 177 0.24 -2.67 3.81
C GLN A 177 -0.74 -2.26 2.70
N ASN A 178 -1.51 -3.23 2.21
CA ASN A 178 -2.95 -3.27 2.41
C ASN A 178 -3.70 -2.49 1.31
N PRO A 179 -4.41 -3.17 0.36
CA PRO A 179 -5.12 -2.45 -0.70
C PRO A 179 -6.10 -1.46 -0.11
N ASP A 180 -6.22 -0.27 -0.71
CA ASP A 180 -7.27 0.69 -0.40
C ASP A 180 -8.62 -0.06 -0.31
N PRO A 181 -9.37 0.08 0.80
CA PRO A 181 -10.65 -0.60 0.97
C PRO A 181 -11.59 -0.22 -0.18
N GLU A 182 -12.06 -1.21 -0.94
CA GLU A 182 -13.15 -1.01 -1.89
C GLU A 182 -14.43 -0.59 -1.12
N GLY A 183 -14.78 0.69 -1.14
CA GLY A 183 -16.06 1.18 -0.63
C GLY A 183 -16.07 2.65 -0.19
N PRO A 184 -17.27 3.24 0.06
CA PRO A 184 -17.38 4.50 0.78
C PRO A 184 -16.82 4.36 2.20
N PRO A 185 -16.43 5.46 2.87
CA PRO A 185 -15.96 5.38 4.25
C PRO A 185 -17.05 4.76 5.12
N TYR A 186 -16.74 3.60 5.72
CA TYR A 186 -17.63 2.94 6.66
C TYR A 186 -17.31 3.44 8.06
N PHE A 187 -18.34 3.58 8.88
CA PHE A 187 -18.19 4.01 10.26
C PHE A 187 -18.70 2.94 11.21
N THR A 188 -18.01 2.78 12.33
CA THR A 188 -18.46 1.90 13.42
C THR A 188 -19.61 2.53 14.18
N GLY A 189 -20.52 1.69 14.68
CA GLY A 189 -21.32 2.00 15.88
C GLY A 189 -20.40 2.00 17.10
N GLU A 190 -20.72 1.19 18.12
CA GLU A 190 -19.86 1.02 19.29
C GLU A 190 -18.67 0.07 19.02
N VAL A 191 -17.47 0.48 19.45
CA VAL A 191 -16.27 -0.36 19.55
C VAL A 191 -15.95 -0.55 21.02
N LYS A 192 -15.80 -1.81 21.47
CA LYS A 192 -15.40 -2.16 22.84
C LYS A 192 -14.10 -2.92 22.82
N PHE A 193 -13.17 -2.54 23.68
CA PHE A 193 -11.87 -3.16 23.79
C PHE A 193 -11.51 -3.45 25.24
N LYS A 194 -11.06 -4.68 25.51
CA LYS A 194 -10.57 -5.12 26.82
C LYS A 194 -9.33 -5.98 26.65
N ALA A 195 -8.20 -5.47 27.13
CA ALA A 195 -6.88 -6.08 26.91
C ALA A 195 -6.54 -7.24 27.85
N THR A 196 -7.07 -7.24 29.07
CA THR A 196 -6.77 -8.26 30.11
C THR A 196 -8.04 -8.72 30.82
N PRO A 197 -8.06 -9.92 31.43
CA PRO A 197 -9.24 -10.43 32.14
C PRO A 197 -9.78 -9.50 33.24
N ASN A 198 -8.87 -8.86 33.97
CA ASN A 198 -9.18 -7.98 35.10
C ASN A 198 -9.11 -6.48 34.72
N GLY A 199 -8.86 -6.16 33.45
CA GLY A 199 -8.76 -4.79 32.98
C GLY A 199 -10.11 -4.13 32.74
N SER A 200 -10.10 -2.79 32.69
CA SER A 200 -11.26 -2.00 32.29
C SER A 200 -11.62 -2.24 30.83
N THR A 201 -12.92 -2.26 30.52
CA THR A 201 -13.41 -2.19 29.14
C THR A 201 -13.42 -0.72 28.71
N ARG A 202 -12.79 -0.43 27.57
CA ARG A 202 -12.79 0.89 26.95
C ARG A 202 -13.76 0.88 25.77
N THR A 203 -14.49 1.96 25.58
CA THR A 203 -15.46 2.09 24.49
C THR A 203 -15.25 3.37 23.70
N THR A 204 -15.51 3.29 22.41
CA THR A 204 -15.54 4.44 21.49
C THR A 204 -16.61 4.20 20.43
N SER A 205 -16.93 5.20 19.62
CA SER A 205 -17.90 5.05 18.54
C SER A 205 -17.64 5.99 17.39
N ASN A 206 -18.33 5.76 16.27
CA ASN A 206 -18.25 6.60 15.07
C ASN A 206 -16.82 6.76 14.55
N LYS A 207 -16.08 5.64 14.50
CA LYS A 207 -14.72 5.57 13.96
C LYS A 207 -14.75 5.04 12.55
N GLU A 208 -13.87 5.56 11.71
CA GLU A 208 -13.72 5.05 10.36
C GLU A 208 -13.18 3.62 10.42
N VAL A 209 -13.81 2.72 9.68
CA VAL A 209 -13.43 1.32 9.59
C VAL A 209 -13.24 0.90 8.15
N ASN A 210 -12.06 0.38 7.87
CA ASN A 210 -11.62 -0.10 6.57
C ASN A 210 -11.46 -1.61 6.65
N PHE A 211 -11.93 -2.34 5.63
CA PHE A 211 -11.79 -3.78 5.58
C PHE A 211 -11.67 -4.26 4.14
N TYR A 212 -10.75 -5.20 3.90
CA TYR A 212 -10.39 -5.71 2.58
C TYR A 212 -9.61 -7.02 2.72
N LEU A 213 -9.32 -7.65 1.59
CA LEU A 213 -8.46 -8.82 1.51
C LEU A 213 -7.04 -8.40 1.14
N ASP A 214 -6.03 -8.92 1.83
CA ASP A 214 -4.64 -8.73 1.45
C ASP A 214 -4.31 -9.47 0.13
N LYS A 215 -3.08 -9.30 -0.36
CA LYS A 215 -2.56 -9.98 -1.56
C LYS A 215 -2.63 -11.52 -1.52
N ASN A 216 -2.76 -12.10 -0.34
CA ASN A 216 -2.84 -13.55 -0.11
C ASN A 216 -4.30 -14.00 0.12
N GLY A 217 -5.27 -13.10 0.05
CA GLY A 217 -6.68 -13.38 0.32
C GLY A 217 -7.04 -13.41 1.82
N ASN A 218 -6.18 -12.91 2.71
CA ASN A 218 -6.48 -12.83 4.14
C ASN A 218 -7.29 -11.56 4.46
N LYS A 219 -8.28 -11.69 5.34
CA LYS A 219 -9.08 -10.57 5.85
C LYS A 219 -8.26 -9.60 6.69
N ILE A 220 -8.31 -8.32 6.33
CA ILE A 220 -7.74 -7.22 7.11
C ILE A 220 -8.85 -6.25 7.50
N ILE A 221 -8.79 -5.74 8.73
CA ILE A 221 -9.70 -4.73 9.27
C ILE A 221 -8.88 -3.66 9.99
N GLU A 222 -9.09 -2.40 9.67
CA GLU A 222 -8.40 -1.26 10.26
C GLU A 222 -9.44 -0.27 10.79
N ILE A 223 -9.26 0.20 12.02
CA ILE A 223 -10.14 1.21 12.63
C ILE A 223 -9.26 2.41 12.97
N ASN A 224 -9.53 3.52 12.29
CA ASN A 224 -8.82 4.77 12.50
C ASN A 224 -9.55 5.60 13.56
N MET A 225 -8.82 5.98 14.61
CA MET A 225 -9.36 6.78 15.70
C MET A 225 -9.47 8.27 15.37
N GLY A 226 -8.74 8.75 14.37
CA GLY A 226 -8.60 10.16 14.00
C GLY A 226 -7.87 11.01 15.05
N ASP A 227 -7.89 12.33 14.87
CA ASP A 227 -7.20 13.30 15.75
C ASP A 227 -7.88 13.52 17.14
N GLY A 228 -8.70 12.57 17.57
CA GLY A 228 -9.39 12.63 18.86
C GLY A 228 -8.44 12.53 20.06
N LYS A 229 -8.80 13.13 21.19
CA LYS A 229 -8.05 13.08 22.46
C LYS A 229 -8.88 12.48 23.60
N GLY A 230 -9.53 11.34 23.33
CA GLY A 230 -10.31 10.60 24.32
C GLY A 230 -9.50 9.50 25.00
N GLU A 231 -10.07 8.92 26.06
CA GLU A 231 -9.42 7.83 26.79
C GLU A 231 -9.14 6.61 25.89
N PHE A 232 -10.02 6.34 24.92
CA PHE A 232 -9.82 5.22 23.99
C PHE A 232 -8.62 5.49 23.09
N GLU A 233 -8.53 6.69 22.51
CA GLU A 233 -7.42 7.11 21.65
C GLU A 233 -6.08 7.08 22.41
N ASP A 234 -6.07 7.60 23.65
CA ASP A 234 -4.86 7.63 24.48
C ASP A 234 -4.41 6.25 24.97
N LYS A 235 -5.33 5.33 25.21
CA LYS A 235 -5.02 4.01 25.83
C LYS A 235 -5.01 2.84 24.85
N VAL A 236 -5.67 2.97 23.71
CA VAL A 236 -5.80 1.92 22.68
C VAL A 236 -5.24 2.44 21.36
N GLY A 237 -5.62 3.64 20.93
CA GLY A 237 -5.20 4.17 19.63
C GLY A 237 -5.82 3.40 18.47
N ASN A 238 -5.19 3.45 17.28
CA ASN A 238 -5.72 2.75 16.11
C ASN A 238 -5.68 1.24 16.32
N LEU A 239 -6.63 0.55 15.68
CA LEU A 239 -6.74 -0.89 15.75
C LEU A 239 -6.53 -1.49 14.36
N ARG A 240 -5.80 -2.60 14.29
CA ARG A 240 -5.66 -3.41 13.08
C ARG A 240 -5.87 -4.87 13.40
N ILE A 241 -6.67 -5.57 12.61
CA ILE A 241 -6.93 -6.99 12.74
C ILE A 241 -6.46 -7.65 11.45
N VAL A 242 -5.58 -8.63 11.58
CA VAL A 242 -4.99 -9.36 10.44
C VAL A 242 -5.33 -10.83 10.56
N GLU A 243 -5.98 -11.38 9.56
CA GLU A 243 -6.15 -12.81 9.41
C GLU A 243 -4.86 -13.48 8.94
N SER A 244 -4.62 -14.69 9.46
CA SER A 244 -3.59 -15.59 8.99
C SER A 244 -4.12 -17.02 9.03
N VAL A 245 -3.85 -17.80 8.00
CA VAL A 245 -4.26 -19.20 7.91
C VAL A 245 -3.07 -20.10 8.21
N GLU A 246 -3.16 -20.90 9.27
CA GLU A 246 -2.17 -21.91 9.63
C GLU A 246 -2.84 -23.30 9.55
N GLY A 247 -2.60 -24.02 8.45
CA GLY A 247 -3.32 -25.26 8.14
C GLY A 247 -4.79 -25.00 7.79
N ASN A 248 -5.73 -25.60 8.52
CA ASN A 248 -7.18 -25.37 8.37
C ASN A 248 -7.75 -24.43 9.45
N VAL A 249 -6.89 -23.71 10.18
CA VAL A 249 -7.31 -22.83 11.27
C VAL A 249 -7.05 -21.39 10.88
N HIS A 250 -8.12 -20.59 10.93
CA HIS A 250 -8.06 -19.14 10.77
C HIS A 250 -7.70 -18.51 12.11
N TRP A 251 -6.67 -17.68 12.10
CA TRP A 251 -6.24 -16.87 13.24
C TRP A 251 -6.41 -15.40 12.92
N TYR A 252 -7.00 -14.65 13.84
CA TYR A 252 -7.14 -13.21 13.77
C TYR A 252 -6.26 -12.58 14.83
N ARG A 253 -5.23 -11.85 14.40
CA ARG A 253 -4.35 -11.12 15.30
C ARG A 253 -4.83 -9.70 15.44
N VAL A 254 -5.03 -9.25 16.68
CA VAL A 254 -5.46 -7.89 17.02
C VAL A 254 -4.25 -7.06 17.41
N TYR A 255 -4.08 -5.93 16.75
CA TYR A 255 -3.04 -4.93 16.97
C TYR A 255 -3.66 -3.62 17.45
N SER A 256 -2.95 -2.92 18.33
CA SER A 256 -3.32 -1.64 18.91
C SER A 256 -2.07 -0.79 19.07
N ASP A 257 -2.14 0.51 18.73
CA ASP A 257 -0.99 1.41 18.82
C ASP A 257 -0.47 1.56 20.26
N ASN A 258 -1.39 1.66 21.22
CA ASN A 258 -1.07 2.08 22.59
C ASN A 258 -1.26 0.98 23.65
N GLU A 259 -1.88 -0.16 23.31
CA GLU A 259 -2.10 -1.24 24.26
C GLU A 259 -1.00 -2.32 24.18
N TYR A 260 -0.24 -2.47 25.26
CA TYR A 260 0.87 -3.43 25.34
C TYR A 260 0.46 -4.86 24.96
N TYR A 261 -0.67 -5.37 25.49
CA TYR A 261 -1.13 -6.73 25.25
C TYR A 261 -1.64 -6.99 23.81
N ALA A 262 -1.77 -5.93 23.02
CA ALA A 262 -2.13 -5.93 21.61
C ALA A 262 -1.03 -5.27 20.74
N SER A 263 0.22 -5.17 21.22
CA SER A 263 1.33 -4.62 20.43
C SER A 263 1.89 -5.64 19.43
N ASP A 264 2.73 -5.20 18.49
CA ASP A 264 3.45 -6.09 17.57
C ASP A 264 4.32 -7.14 18.28
N SER A 265 4.80 -6.81 19.48
CA SER A 265 5.60 -7.72 20.31
C SER A 265 4.78 -8.75 21.09
N GLN A 266 3.48 -8.47 21.31
CA GLN A 266 2.59 -9.33 22.08
C GLN A 266 1.63 -10.10 21.19
N LEU A 267 1.26 -11.29 21.64
CA LEU A 267 0.37 -12.18 20.89
C LEU A 267 -1.06 -12.06 21.41
N TRP A 268 -1.86 -11.15 20.85
CA TRP A 268 -3.31 -11.27 20.91
C TRP A 268 -3.81 -11.91 19.62
N ARG A 269 -4.09 -13.21 19.69
CA ARG A 269 -4.73 -13.97 18.63
C ARG A 269 -6.06 -14.54 19.11
N SER A 270 -7.03 -14.58 18.22
CA SER A 270 -8.25 -15.38 18.34
C SER A 270 -8.37 -16.32 17.15
N ASN A 271 -8.74 -17.57 17.38
CA ASN A 271 -9.19 -18.49 16.33
C ASN A 271 -10.72 -18.61 16.28
N THR A 272 -11.44 -17.77 17.03
CA THR A 272 -12.90 -17.73 17.04
C THR A 272 -13.39 -16.31 16.86
N VAL A 273 -14.29 -16.13 15.90
CA VAL A 273 -14.97 -14.87 15.66
C VAL A 273 -16.45 -15.11 15.91
N ASP A 274 -17.02 -14.33 16.83
CA ASP A 274 -18.44 -14.40 17.17
C ASP A 274 -19.21 -13.35 16.36
N THR A 275 -20.04 -13.85 15.45
CA THR A 275 -20.99 -13.10 14.61
C THR A 275 -22.45 -13.44 14.95
N SER A 276 -22.71 -13.94 16.16
CA SER A 276 -24.06 -14.33 16.61
C SER A 276 -25.02 -13.16 16.76
N VAL A 277 -24.50 -11.95 16.95
CA VAL A 277 -25.29 -10.71 17.03
C VAL A 277 -25.21 -9.99 15.69
N ASN A 278 -26.37 -9.76 15.08
CA ASN A 278 -26.47 -9.12 13.78
C ASN A 278 -25.83 -7.72 13.78
N GLY A 279 -24.87 -7.49 12.88
CA GLY A 279 -24.16 -6.21 12.78
C GLY A 279 -23.01 -6.03 13.78
N VAL A 280 -22.66 -7.05 14.56
CA VAL A 280 -21.55 -7.02 15.52
C VAL A 280 -20.59 -8.16 15.27
N ILE A 281 -19.29 -7.85 15.28
CA ILE A 281 -18.21 -8.84 15.22
C ILE A 281 -17.43 -8.80 16.52
N LYS A 282 -17.16 -9.96 17.11
CA LYS A 282 -16.33 -10.09 18.32
C LYS A 282 -15.14 -11.01 18.13
N PHE A 283 -13.97 -10.52 18.52
CA PHE A 283 -12.73 -11.28 18.60
C PHE A 283 -12.41 -11.57 20.07
N ASN A 284 -12.65 -12.81 20.49
CA ASN A 284 -12.44 -13.23 21.88
C ASN A 284 -11.07 -13.87 22.07
N LYS A 285 -10.30 -13.44 23.08
CA LYS A 285 -9.10 -14.15 23.54
C LYS A 285 -9.47 -15.08 24.68
N THR A 286 -8.75 -16.19 24.80
CA THR A 286 -8.83 -17.08 25.96
C THR A 286 -8.71 -16.27 27.25
N LEU A 287 -9.56 -16.58 28.24
CA LEU A 287 -9.60 -15.99 29.58
C LEU A 287 -10.18 -14.57 29.67
N GLY A 288 -10.85 -14.06 28.64
CA GLY A 288 -11.75 -12.89 28.77
C GLY A 288 -11.35 -11.57 28.10
N PRO A 289 -10.12 -11.32 27.59
CA PRO A 289 -9.88 -10.18 26.71
C PRO A 289 -10.73 -10.27 25.44
N PHE A 290 -11.23 -9.14 24.95
CA PHE A 290 -12.07 -9.12 23.75
C PHE A 290 -12.01 -7.78 23.02
N LEU A 291 -12.29 -7.83 21.72
CA LEU A 291 -12.61 -6.70 20.86
C LEU A 291 -13.99 -6.93 20.26
N SER A 292 -14.89 -5.95 20.37
CA SER A 292 -16.22 -5.97 19.76
C SER A 292 -16.35 -4.75 18.86
N ILE A 293 -16.80 -4.95 17.63
CA ILE A 293 -16.99 -3.88 16.64
C ILE A 293 -18.42 -3.97 16.12
N GLU A 294 -19.20 -2.93 16.33
CA GLU A 294 -20.50 -2.77 15.69
C GLU A 294 -20.30 -2.11 14.32
N SER A 295 -20.59 -2.85 13.25
CA SER A 295 -20.63 -2.32 11.89
C SER A 295 -21.38 -3.33 11.01
N LYS A 296 -22.49 -2.89 10.42
CA LYS A 296 -23.34 -3.75 9.60
C LYS A 296 -22.63 -4.19 8.32
N GLN A 297 -21.86 -3.29 7.73
CA GLN A 297 -21.11 -3.50 6.50
C GLN A 297 -19.97 -4.49 6.74
N LEU A 298 -19.19 -4.28 7.81
CA LEU A 298 -18.16 -5.21 8.21
C LEU A 298 -18.74 -6.60 8.52
N TYR A 299 -19.85 -6.66 9.26
CA TYR A 299 -20.56 -7.92 9.55
C TYR A 299 -20.98 -8.67 8.28
N ASN A 300 -21.58 -7.97 7.33
CA ASN A 300 -22.00 -8.58 6.08
C ASN A 300 -20.78 -9.07 5.28
N TRP A 301 -19.73 -8.26 5.18
CA TRP A 301 -18.49 -8.63 4.50
C TRP A 301 -17.83 -9.86 5.12
N PHE A 302 -17.79 -9.92 6.46
CA PHE A 302 -17.15 -11.00 7.19
C PHE A 302 -17.86 -12.35 7.04
N ASN A 303 -19.18 -12.35 6.82
CA ASN A 303 -19.99 -13.57 6.61
C ASN A 303 -20.15 -13.94 5.12
N SER A 304 -19.82 -13.03 4.20
CA SER A 304 -19.95 -13.26 2.75
C SER A 304 -18.65 -13.75 2.10
N ASN A 305 -17.53 -13.59 2.80
CA ASN A 305 -16.19 -14.08 2.47
C ASN A 305 -15.68 -14.97 3.60
#